data_AF-A0A538GA25-F1
#
_entry.id   AF-A0A538GA25-F1
#
_cell.length_a   1.000
_cell.length_b   1.000
_cell.length_c   1.000
_cell.angle_alpha   90.00
_cell.angle_beta   90.00
_cell.angle_gamma   90.00
#
_symmetry.space_group_name_H-M   'P 1'
#
loop_
_entity.id
_entity.type
_entity.pdbx_description
1 polymer ?
#
loop_
_entity_poly.entity_id
_entity_poly.type
_entity_poly.pdbx_seq_one_letter_code
_entity_poly.pdbx_strand_id
1 'polypeptide(L)'
;MPTTVTHSLVQQFASMKPNEFGPTIEPKWQVGERLLKEVKTSVEKGYLTPLDGARLISSISATLFGYDEFILREISPETWLASASPSRR
;
A
#
# COMPACT_ATOMS: atom_id res chain seq x y z
N MET A 1 19.16 21.16 18.90
CA MET A 1 17.97 20.36 18.54
C MET A 1 18.47 19.03 18.03
N PRO A 2 18.24 17.90 18.72
CA PRO A 2 18.65 16.62 18.17
C PRO A 2 17.80 16.39 16.92
N THR A 3 18.46 16.21 15.78
CA THR A 3 17.82 15.81 14.54
C THR A 3 17.14 14.48 14.81
N THR A 4 15.81 14.47 14.95
CA THR A 4 15.04 13.24 15.09
C THR A 4 15.21 12.49 13.78
N VAL A 5 16.18 11.57 13.73
CA VAL A 5 16.35 10.65 12.61
C VAL A 5 15.08 9.80 12.61
N THR A 6 14.15 10.13 11.71
CA THR A 6 12.93 9.34 11.55
C THR A 6 13.36 8.03 10.89
N HIS A 7 13.59 6.99 11.70
CA HIS A 7 13.94 5.67 11.18
C HIS A 7 12.87 5.21 10.18
N SER A 8 13.30 4.52 9.10
CA SER A 8 12.38 3.88 8.17
C SER A 8 11.32 3.06 8.93
N LEU A 9 10.08 3.03 8.42
CA LEU A 9 9.01 2.19 8.97
C LEU A 9 9.39 0.71 9.06
N VAL A 10 10.18 0.20 8.11
CA VAL A 10 10.72 -1.17 8.15
C VAL A 10 11.67 -1.32 9.34
N GLN A 11 12.53 -0.34 9.58
CA GLN A 11 13.45 -0.41 10.71
C GLN A 11 12.73 -0.26 12.06
N GLN A 12 11.66 0.56 12.10
CA GLN A 12 10.78 0.64 13.26
C GLN A 12 10.12 -0.72 13.53
N PHE A 13 9.49 -1.34 12.53
CA PHE A 13 8.84 -2.65 12.68
C PHE A 13 9.83 -3.79 12.96
N ALA A 14 11.00 -3.80 12.33
CA ALA A 14 12.04 -4.80 12.57
C ALA A 14 12.66 -4.69 13.97
N SER A 15 12.63 -3.50 14.57
CA SER A 15 13.10 -3.27 15.94
C SER A 15 12.04 -3.56 17.02
N MET A 16 10.77 -3.76 16.64
CA MET A 16 9.69 -4.08 17.58
C MET A 16 9.77 -5.54 18.02
N LYS A 17 9.34 -5.80 19.26
CA LYS A 17 9.14 -7.19 19.69
C LYS A 17 7.95 -7.80 18.92
N PRO A 18 7.95 -9.12 18.64
CA PRO A 18 6.85 -9.76 17.92
C PRO A 18 5.46 -9.48 18.50
N ASN A 19 5.36 -9.40 19.84
CA ASN A 19 4.10 -9.14 20.55
C ASN A 19 3.63 -7.68 20.44
N GLU A 20 4.51 -6.76 20.03
CA GLU A 20 4.23 -5.33 19.88
C GLU A 20 3.88 -4.98 18.42
N PHE A 21 4.33 -5.81 17.46
CA PHE A 21 4.07 -5.59 16.03
C PHE A 21 2.57 -5.67 15.69
N GLY A 22 1.89 -6.77 16.08
CA GLY A 22 0.48 -7.00 15.78
C GLY A 22 -0.44 -5.85 16.21
N PRO A 23 -0.43 -5.45 17.50
CA PRO A 23 -1.22 -4.32 17.99
C PRO A 23 -0.92 -2.98 17.30
N THR A 24 0.30 -2.82 16.77
CA THR A 24 0.74 -1.59 16.10
C THR A 24 0.33 -1.54 14.63
N ILE A 25 0.31 -2.67 13.93
CA ILE A 25 -0.02 -2.75 12.49
C ILE A 25 -1.53 -2.88 12.25
N GLU A 26 -2.25 -3.53 13.16
CA GLU A 26 -3.67 -3.86 13.00
C GLU A 26 -4.57 -2.63 12.71
N PRO A 27 -4.42 -1.48 13.42
CA PRO A 27 -5.23 -0.30 13.11
C PRO A 27 -4.95 0.26 11.71
N LYS A 28 -3.68 0.19 11.25
CA LYS A 28 -3.30 0.62 9.90
C LYS A 28 -3.90 -0.31 8.84
N TRP A 29 -3.93 -1.60 9.12
CA TRP A 29 -4.55 -2.61 8.24
C TRP A 29 -6.05 -2.34 8.05
N GLN A 30 -6.79 -2.14 9.14
CA GLN A 30 -8.23 -1.86 9.12
C GLN A 30 -8.56 -0.59 8.33
N VAL A 31 -7.77 0.47 8.51
CA VAL A 31 -7.92 1.71 7.72
C VAL A 31 -7.63 1.45 6.24
N GLY A 32 -6.57 0.71 5.94
CA GLY A 32 -6.21 0.32 4.58
C GLY A 32 -7.34 -0.44 3.88
N GLU A 33 -7.89 -1.48 4.50
CA GLU A 33 -8.99 -2.27 3.94
C GLU A 33 -10.21 -1.42 3.59
N ARG A 34 -10.59 -0.50 4.48
CA ARG A 34 -11.71 0.41 4.24
C ARG A 34 -11.45 1.30 3.03
N LEU A 35 -10.28 1.94 2.96
CA LEU A 35 -9.93 2.84 1.86
C LEU A 35 -9.83 2.09 0.53
N LEU A 36 -9.25 0.89 0.52
CA LEU A 36 -9.19 0.05 -0.68
C LEU A 36 -10.59 -0.29 -1.19
N LYS A 37 -11.53 -0.60 -0.31
CA LYS A 37 -12.92 -0.85 -0.68
C LYS A 37 -13.56 0.38 -1.33
N GLU A 38 -13.36 1.56 -0.75
CA GLU A 38 -13.88 2.82 -1.29
C GLU A 38 -13.30 3.14 -2.69
N VAL A 39 -12.00 2.90 -2.89
CA VAL A 39 -11.36 3.08 -4.21
C VAL A 39 -11.91 2.07 -5.22
N LYS A 40 -12.02 0.79 -4.86
CA LYS A 40 -12.60 -0.25 -5.74
C LYS A 40 -14.01 0.12 -6.17
N THR A 41 -14.88 0.47 -5.22
CA THR A 41 -16.24 0.91 -5.51
C THR A 41 -16.29 2.17 -6.38
N SER A 42 -15.32 3.08 -6.24
CA SER A 42 -15.23 4.29 -7.06
C SER A 42 -14.81 3.99 -8.51
N VAL A 43 -13.96 2.99 -8.72
CA VAL A 43 -13.61 2.47 -10.05
C VAL A 43 -14.81 1.76 -10.69
N GLU A 44 -15.50 0.90 -9.94
CA GLU A 44 -16.70 0.17 -10.42
C GLU A 44 -17.82 1.13 -10.84
N LYS A 45 -17.99 2.25 -10.13
CA LYS A 45 -18.97 3.29 -10.45
C LYS A 45 -18.53 4.25 -11.55
N GLY A 46 -17.30 4.11 -12.07
CA GLY A 46 -16.75 4.97 -13.11
C GLY A 46 -16.37 6.39 -12.63
N TYR A 47 -16.31 6.64 -11.32
CA TYR A 47 -15.80 7.91 -10.78
C TYR A 47 -14.28 8.02 -10.88
N LEU A 48 -13.59 6.87 -10.90
CA LEU A 48 -12.15 6.77 -11.12
C LEU A 48 -11.88 5.87 -12.32
N THR A 49 -10.86 6.20 -13.10
CA THR A 49 -10.33 5.24 -14.06
C THR A 49 -9.62 4.11 -13.30
N PRO A 50 -9.48 2.90 -13.90
CA PRO A 50 -8.69 1.83 -13.29
C PRO A 50 -7.25 2.25 -12.94
N LEU A 51 -6.65 3.11 -13.77
CA LEU A 51 -5.30 3.63 -13.54
C LEU A 51 -5.24 4.59 -12.34
N ASP A 52 -6.23 5.47 -12.19
CA ASP A 52 -6.30 6.38 -11.04
C ASP A 52 -6.58 5.62 -9.74
N GLY A 53 -7.42 4.59 -9.80
CA GLY A 53 -7.64 3.67 -8.68
C GLY A 53 -6.35 2.99 -8.23
N ALA A 54 -5.57 2.45 -9.17
CA ALA A 54 -4.28 1.80 -8.87
C ALA A 54 -3.27 2.78 -8.23
N ARG A 55 -3.19 4.02 -8.74
CA ARG A 55 -2.33 5.08 -8.17
C ARG A 55 -2.76 5.46 -6.76
N LEU A 56 -4.06 5.59 -6.52
CA LEU A 56 -4.60 5.89 -5.19
C LEU A 56 -4.29 4.77 -4.20
N ILE A 57 -4.46 3.51 -4.58
CA ILE A 57 -4.09 2.36 -3.74
C ILE A 57 -2.60 2.40 -3.41
N SER A 58 -1.74 2.63 -4.41
CA SER A 58 -0.30 2.75 -4.20
C SER A 58 0.05 3.87 -3.21
N SER A 59 -0.57 5.04 -3.36
CA SER A 59 -0.41 6.17 -2.44
C SER A 59 -0.91 5.85 -1.02
N ILE A 60 -2.05 5.17 -0.88
CA ILE A 60 -2.61 4.76 0.43
C ILE A 60 -1.64 3.80 1.11
N SER A 61 -1.21 2.74 0.41
CA SER A 61 -0.29 1.74 0.95
C SER A 61 1.02 2.39 1.40
N ALA A 62 1.59 3.26 0.57
CA ALA A 62 2.80 3.97 0.92
C ALA A 62 2.65 4.94 2.11
N THR A 63 1.47 5.53 2.28
CA THR A 63 1.21 6.43 3.42
C THR A 63 1.06 5.64 4.73
N LEU A 64 0.35 4.51 4.69
CA LEU A 64 0.07 3.71 5.90
C LEU A 64 1.27 2.88 6.34
N PHE A 65 1.98 2.29 5.38
CA PHE A 65 3.03 1.30 5.62
C PHE A 65 4.43 1.80 5.25
N GLY A 66 4.55 2.95 4.60
CA GLY A 66 5.80 3.54 4.14
C GLY A 66 6.14 3.14 2.71
N TYR A 67 6.74 4.07 1.95
CA TYR A 67 7.55 3.73 0.77
C TYR A 67 8.86 3.12 1.26
N ASP A 68 8.84 1.83 1.58
CA ASP A 68 10.08 1.08 1.75
C ASP A 68 9.88 -0.31 1.15
N GLU A 69 10.96 -0.93 0.68
CA GLU A 69 11.10 -1.95 -0.40
C GLU A 69 10.08 -3.12 -0.50
N PHE A 70 9.16 -3.27 0.45
CA PHE A 70 8.09 -4.26 0.47
C PHE A 70 6.95 -3.99 -0.54
N ILE A 71 6.49 -2.74 -0.67
CA ILE A 71 5.32 -2.42 -1.54
C ILE A 71 5.67 -2.56 -3.02
N LEU A 72 6.93 -2.30 -3.39
CA LEU A 72 7.41 -2.45 -4.77
C LEU A 72 7.53 -3.91 -5.22
N ARG A 73 7.63 -4.88 -4.30
CA ARG A 73 7.70 -6.31 -4.65
C ARG A 73 6.34 -6.95 -4.87
N GLU A 74 5.33 -6.56 -4.12
CA GLU A 74 4.03 -7.25 -4.10
C GLU A 74 2.98 -6.57 -4.98
N ILE A 75 3.08 -5.25 -5.18
CA ILE A 75 2.19 -4.46 -6.03
C ILE A 75 3.05 -3.72 -7.07
N SER A 76 3.78 -4.48 -7.87
CA SER A 76 4.47 -3.93 -9.04
C SER A 76 3.43 -3.51 -10.09
N PRO A 77 3.46 -2.25 -10.57
CA PRO A 77 2.62 -1.80 -11.69
C PRO A 77 2.86 -2.65 -12.94
N GLU A 78 4.06 -3.21 -13.09
CA GLU A 78 4.42 -4.10 -14.18
C GLU A 78 3.64 -5.42 -14.13
N THR A 79 3.41 -6.00 -12.94
CA THR A 79 2.58 -7.20 -12.77
C THR A 79 1.12 -6.94 -13.14
N TRP A 80 0.59 -5.77 -12.79
CA TRP A 80 -0.77 -5.37 -13.16
C TRP A 80 -0.90 -5.08 -14.66
N LEU A 81 0.08 -4.42 -15.28
CA LEU A 81 0.13 -4.19 -16.72
C LEU A 81 0.31 -5.50 -17.52
N ALA A 82 1.08 -6.45 -17.00
CA ALA A 82 1.23 -7.78 -17.59
C ALA A 82 -0.08 -8.57 -17.57
N SER A 83 -0.88 -8.43 -16.50
CA SER A 83 -2.22 -9.04 -16.41
C SER A 83 -3.28 -8.37 -17.30
N ALA A 84 -3.06 -7.11 -17.69
CA ALA A 84 -3.97 -6.33 -18.54
C ALA A 84 -3.62 -6.40 -20.05
N SER A 85 -2.50 -7.03 -20.40
CA SER A 85 -2.10 -7.19 -21.80
C SER A 85 -2.87 -8.34 -22.44
N PRO A 86 -3.67 -8.13 -23.52
CA PRO A 86 -4.32 -9.22 -24.21
C PRO A 86 -3.24 -10.09 -24.86
N SER A 87 -3.17 -11.36 -24.47
CA SER A 87 -2.43 -12.37 -25.22
C SER A 87 -2.96 -12.39 -26.66
N ARG A 88 -2.26 -11.71 -27.57
CA ARG A 88 -2.43 -11.91 -29.00
C ARG A 88 -1.75 -13.23 -29.37
N ARG A 89 -2.52 -14.31 -29.31
CA ARG A 89 -2.32 -15.52 -30.11
C ARG A 89 -3.66 -16.00 -30.60
#